data_AF-A0A397VLL1-F1
#
_entry.id   AF-A0A397VLL1-F1
#
_cell.length_a   1.000
_cell.length_b   1.000
_cell.length_c   1.000
_cell.angle_alpha   90.00
_cell.angle_beta   90.00
_cell.angle_gamma   90.00
#
_symmetry.space_group_name_H-M   'P 1'
#
loop_
_entity.id
_entity.type
_entity.pdbx_description
1 polymer ?
#
loop_
_entity_poly.entity_id
_entity_poly.type
_entity_poly.pdbx_seq_one_letter_code
_entity_poly.pdbx_strand_id
1 'polypeptide(L)'
;FASCCQKGAIILEEPLPFPDELRILFEKSHPLLSEFFKHIQNYNAAMAFASIVSNIEIPIGRGPCIYHIYGQIYHFLSSANPTPDEIPTFGQLYFLDTSEASELRSRHSMNVNLSRKLLDYLEQIIRNISPYAHAYKLMREISDEE
;
A
#
# COMPACT_ATOMS: atom_id res chain seq x y z
N PHE A 1 -20.15 -6.19 -29.64
CA PHE A 1 -20.92 -5.69 -28.48
C PHE A 1 -21.52 -6.77 -27.57
N ALA A 2 -21.77 -8.01 -28.01
CA ALA A 2 -22.15 -9.09 -27.09
C ALA A 2 -21.00 -9.57 -26.18
N SER A 3 -19.74 -9.36 -26.60
CA SER A 3 -18.51 -9.77 -25.88
C SER A 3 -18.07 -8.83 -24.75
N CYS A 4 -18.65 -7.63 -24.64
CA CYS A 4 -18.32 -6.69 -23.58
C CYS A 4 -19.63 -6.33 -22.86
N CYS A 5 -19.71 -6.70 -21.58
CA CYS A 5 -20.84 -6.44 -20.67
C CYS A 5 -22.18 -7.12 -21.00
N GLN A 6 -22.18 -8.22 -21.78
CA GLN A 6 -23.37 -9.03 -22.07
C GLN A 6 -24.59 -8.18 -22.51
N LYS A 7 -24.38 -7.30 -23.51
CA LYS A 7 -25.41 -6.36 -24.00
C LYS A 7 -25.95 -5.39 -22.94
N GLY A 8 -25.13 -5.02 -21.95
CA GLY A 8 -25.52 -4.09 -20.87
C GLY A 8 -26.22 -4.77 -19.69
N ALA A 9 -26.23 -6.11 -19.64
CA ALA A 9 -26.71 -6.84 -18.46
C ALA A 9 -25.77 -6.69 -17.25
N ILE A 10 -24.49 -6.41 -17.51
CA ILE A 10 -23.51 -6.09 -16.48
C ILE A 10 -23.48 -4.58 -16.29
N ILE A 11 -24.00 -4.11 -15.17
CA ILE A 11 -23.83 -2.73 -14.69
C ILE A 11 -22.59 -2.75 -13.81
N LEU A 12 -21.52 -2.09 -14.25
CA LEU A 12 -20.34 -1.88 -13.42
C LEU A 12 -20.61 -0.67 -12.53
N GLU A 13 -20.25 -0.78 -11.25
CA GLU A 13 -20.26 0.38 -10.36
C GLU A 13 -19.28 1.44 -10.88
N GLU A 14 -19.65 2.71 -10.71
CA GLU A 14 -18.72 3.80 -11.02
C GLU A 14 -17.49 3.69 -10.11
N PRO A 15 -16.28 3.82 -10.66
CA PRO A 15 -15.09 3.82 -9.84
C PRO A 15 -15.13 5.00 -8.86
N LEU A 16 -14.64 4.76 -7.65
CA LEU A 16 -14.48 5.83 -6.66
C LEU A 16 -13.63 6.97 -7.26
N PRO A 17 -13.97 8.24 -6.97
CA PRO A 17 -13.18 9.36 -7.43
C PRO A 17 -11.75 9.24 -6.88
N PHE A 18 -10.77 9.68 -7.67
CA PHE A 18 -9.39 9.68 -7.23
C PHE A 18 -9.23 10.65 -6.05
N PRO A 19 -8.66 10.21 -4.90
CA PRO A 19 -8.52 11.05 -3.72
C PRO A 19 -7.75 12.34 -4.01
N ASP A 20 -8.29 13.47 -3.58
CA ASP A 20 -7.70 14.80 -3.86
C ASP A 20 -6.32 14.96 -3.22
N GLU A 21 -6.10 14.38 -2.04
CA GLU A 21 -4.82 14.43 -1.35
C GLU A 21 -3.74 13.69 -2.15
N LEU A 22 -4.08 12.54 -2.74
CA LEU A 22 -3.19 11.85 -3.67
C LEU A 22 -3.01 12.68 -4.93
N ARG A 23 -4.08 13.20 -5.52
CA ARG A 23 -4.02 14.05 -6.73
C ARG A 23 -3.04 15.20 -6.57
N ILE A 24 -3.13 15.93 -5.48
CA ILE A 24 -2.23 17.05 -5.17
C ILE A 24 -0.77 16.57 -5.09
N LEU A 25 -0.50 15.38 -4.52
CA LEU A 25 0.85 14.82 -4.46
C LEU A 25 1.46 14.53 -5.85
N PHE A 26 0.62 14.23 -6.85
CA PHE A 26 1.04 14.05 -8.25
C PHE A 26 1.13 15.39 -9.03
N GLU A 27 0.66 16.51 -8.46
CA GLU A 27 0.68 17.82 -9.11
C GLU A 27 1.95 18.63 -8.82
N LYS A 28 2.48 19.32 -9.84
CA LYS A 28 3.77 20.03 -9.87
C LYS A 28 3.96 21.12 -8.79
N SER A 29 2.94 21.42 -8.01
CA SER A 29 2.96 22.42 -6.92
C SER A 29 3.33 21.82 -5.57
N HIS A 30 3.24 20.50 -5.37
CA HIS A 30 3.42 19.91 -4.05
C HIS A 30 4.92 19.82 -3.67
N PRO A 31 5.33 20.29 -2.47
CA PRO A 31 6.74 20.35 -2.08
C PRO A 31 7.40 18.97 -1.94
N LEU A 32 6.62 17.90 -1.74
CA LEU A 32 7.13 16.52 -1.62
C LEU A 32 7.11 15.75 -2.94
N LEU A 33 6.70 16.37 -4.06
CA LEU A 33 6.52 15.67 -5.34
C LEU A 33 7.81 15.02 -5.84
N SER A 34 8.93 15.75 -5.83
CA SER A 34 10.21 15.24 -6.33
C SER A 34 10.66 13.99 -5.56
N GLU A 35 10.52 14.04 -4.23
CA GLU A 35 10.82 12.93 -3.33
C GLU A 35 9.88 11.74 -3.56
N PHE A 36 8.58 12.00 -3.71
CA PHE A 36 7.58 10.98 -3.98
C PHE A 36 7.86 10.23 -5.27
N PHE A 37 8.05 10.92 -6.41
CA PHE A 37 8.33 10.26 -7.68
C PHE A 37 9.67 9.53 -7.71
N LYS A 38 10.69 10.08 -7.04
CA LYS A 38 12.02 9.46 -6.95
C LYS A 38 11.95 8.08 -6.28
N HIS A 39 11.08 7.92 -5.28
CA HIS A 39 10.99 6.71 -4.47
C HIS A 39 9.59 6.06 -4.48
N ILE A 40 8.79 6.30 -5.52
CA ILE A 40 7.36 5.92 -5.57
C ILE A 40 7.14 4.42 -5.35
N GLN A 41 8.04 3.58 -5.89
CA GLN A 41 7.95 2.13 -5.71
C GLN A 41 8.17 1.72 -4.24
N ASN A 42 9.13 2.35 -3.55
CA ASN A 42 9.39 2.11 -2.14
C ASN A 42 8.24 2.62 -1.26
N TYR A 43 7.68 3.80 -1.55
CA TYR A 43 6.50 4.30 -0.84
C TYR A 43 5.29 3.37 -1.01
N ASN A 44 5.03 2.90 -2.23
CA ASN A 44 3.94 1.96 -2.48
C ASN A 44 4.16 0.63 -1.75
N ALA A 45 5.40 0.11 -1.74
CA ALA A 45 5.73 -1.10 -1.00
C ALA A 45 5.59 -0.92 0.52
N ALA A 46 5.99 0.24 1.06
CA ALA A 46 5.87 0.55 2.48
C ALA A 46 4.40 0.69 2.94
N MET A 47 3.49 1.04 2.03
CA MET A 47 2.04 1.16 2.29
C MET A 47 1.25 -0.09 1.89
N ALA A 48 1.92 -1.19 1.55
CA ALA A 48 1.24 -2.42 1.15
C ALA A 48 0.61 -3.14 2.35
N PHE A 49 -0.60 -3.67 2.16
CA PHE A 49 -1.30 -4.48 3.16
C PHE A 49 -0.88 -5.96 3.14
N ALA A 50 -0.33 -6.43 2.02
CA ALA A 50 0.11 -7.80 1.80
C ALA A 50 1.38 -7.80 0.96
N SER A 51 2.23 -8.80 1.14
CA SER A 51 3.31 -9.06 0.20
C SER A 51 2.81 -9.92 -0.96
N ILE A 52 3.48 -9.79 -2.10
CA ILE A 52 3.21 -10.62 -3.28
C ILE A 52 4.28 -11.69 -3.36
N VAL A 53 3.86 -12.94 -3.41
CA VAL A 53 4.74 -14.09 -3.65
C VAL A 53 4.45 -14.62 -5.05
N SER A 54 5.47 -14.60 -5.89
CA SER A 54 5.42 -15.12 -7.26
C SER A 54 6.81 -15.52 -7.72
N ASN A 55 6.87 -16.31 -8.79
CA ASN A 55 8.06 -16.40 -9.62
C ASN A 55 8.27 -15.04 -10.30
N ILE A 56 9.38 -14.39 -9.96
CA ILE A 56 9.76 -13.09 -10.49
C ILE A 56 11.00 -13.27 -11.36
N GLU A 57 10.93 -12.81 -12.60
CA GLU A 57 12.10 -12.65 -13.45
C GLU A 57 12.33 -11.16 -13.71
N ILE A 58 13.60 -10.75 -13.58
CA ILE A 58 14.04 -9.40 -13.89
C ILE A 58 14.69 -9.46 -15.27
N PRO A 59 14.04 -8.95 -16.33
CA PRO A 59 14.60 -8.97 -17.66
C PRO A 59 15.88 -8.12 -17.71
N ILE A 60 16.91 -8.66 -18.35
CA ILE A 60 18.22 -8.01 -18.50
C ILE A 60 18.12 -7.03 -19.67
N GLY A 61 18.33 -5.73 -19.42
CA GLY A 61 18.28 -4.71 -20.47
C GLY A 61 18.42 -3.28 -19.95
N ARG A 62 18.38 -2.31 -20.88
CA ARG A 62 18.30 -0.88 -20.56
C ARG A 62 16.84 -0.42 -20.68
N GLY A 63 16.29 0.12 -19.60
CA GLY A 63 14.91 0.61 -19.55
C GLY A 63 14.44 0.86 -18.12
N PRO A 64 13.20 1.33 -17.92
CA PRO A 64 12.57 1.40 -16.60
C PRO A 64 12.63 0.04 -15.90
N CYS A 65 12.75 0.05 -14.57
CA CYS A 65 12.73 -1.19 -13.78
C CYS A 65 11.38 -1.89 -13.97
N ILE A 66 11.42 -3.04 -14.64
CA ILE A 66 10.27 -3.92 -14.87
C ILE A 66 10.58 -5.29 -14.24
N TYR A 67 9.56 -5.93 -13.72
CA TYR A 67 9.59 -7.32 -13.27
C TYR A 67 8.51 -8.08 -14.01
N HIS A 68 8.82 -9.29 -14.43
CA HIS A 68 7.85 -10.19 -15.01
C HIS A 68 7.38 -11.19 -13.96
N ILE A 69 6.06 -11.31 -13.86
CA ILE A 69 5.35 -12.22 -12.96
C ILE A 69 4.65 -13.25 -13.83
N TYR A 70 4.91 -14.54 -13.60
CA TYR A 70 4.26 -15.62 -14.34
C TYR A 70 3.75 -16.71 -13.40
N GLY A 71 2.67 -17.36 -13.83
CA GLY A 71 2.01 -18.42 -13.07
C GLY A 71 1.04 -17.88 -12.02
N GLN A 72 0.89 -18.61 -10.92
CA GLN A 72 -0.03 -18.26 -9.84
C GLN A 72 0.57 -17.16 -8.96
N ILE A 73 -0.20 -16.10 -8.73
CA ILE A 73 0.14 -15.03 -7.77
C ILE A 73 -0.51 -15.36 -6.43
N TYR A 74 0.29 -15.33 -5.37
CA TYR A 74 -0.21 -15.43 -4.00
C TYR A 74 -0.02 -14.10 -3.27
N HIS A 75 -1.03 -13.68 -2.52
CA HIS A 75 -0.89 -12.60 -1.56
C HIS A 75 -0.64 -13.21 -0.19
N PHE A 76 0.49 -12.87 0.42
CA PHE A 76 0.81 -13.28 1.77
C PHE A 76 0.40 -12.18 2.74
N LEU A 77 -0.54 -12.52 3.62
CA LEU A 77 -1.01 -11.67 4.70
C LEU A 77 -0.22 -12.02 5.96
N SER A 78 0.33 -10.99 6.61
CA SER A 78 0.94 -11.14 7.93
C SER A 78 -0.09 -11.61 8.94
N SER A 79 0.34 -12.36 9.96
CA SER A 79 -0.50 -12.68 11.14
C SER A 79 -1.07 -11.40 11.74
N ALA A 80 -2.30 -11.42 12.27
CA ALA A 80 -2.87 -10.24 12.93
C ALA A 80 -2.03 -9.81 14.15
N ASN A 81 -1.58 -10.81 14.94
CA ASN A 81 -0.76 -10.58 16.12
C ASN A 81 0.71 -10.92 15.80
N PRO A 82 1.63 -9.94 15.85
CA PRO A 82 3.06 -10.21 15.75
C PRO A 82 3.53 -10.96 17.01
N THR A 83 4.55 -11.81 16.86
CA THR A 83 5.21 -12.40 18.04
C THR A 83 6.03 -11.33 18.78
N PRO A 84 6.33 -11.48 20.08
CA PRO A 84 6.99 -10.43 20.88
C PRO A 84 8.31 -9.89 20.29
N ASP A 85 9.02 -10.72 19.53
CA ASP A 85 10.31 -10.38 18.91
C ASP A 85 10.20 -10.00 17.42
N GLU A 86 8.99 -10.02 16.85
CA GLU A 86 8.74 -9.75 15.44
C GLU A 86 8.41 -8.29 15.20
N ILE A 87 9.09 -7.68 14.21
CA ILE A 87 8.77 -6.32 13.78
C ILE A 87 7.49 -6.38 12.94
N PRO A 88 6.44 -5.62 13.29
CA PRO A 88 5.20 -5.56 12.51
C PRO A 88 5.45 -5.18 11.04
N THR A 89 4.82 -5.92 10.12
CA THR A 89 4.92 -5.66 8.67
C THR A 89 3.57 -5.74 7.96
N PHE A 90 3.46 -5.02 6.84
CA PHE A 90 2.28 -4.99 5.97
C PHE A 90 1.00 -4.66 6.75
N GLY A 91 -0.03 -5.51 6.66
CA GLY A 91 -1.30 -5.37 7.36
C GLY A 91 -1.18 -5.12 8.87
N GLN A 92 -0.19 -5.71 9.54
CA GLN A 92 0.03 -5.51 10.99
C GLN A 92 0.24 -4.04 11.37
N LEU A 93 0.88 -3.26 10.49
CA LEU A 93 1.13 -1.84 10.74
C LEU A 93 -0.17 -1.03 10.85
N TYR A 94 -1.26 -1.51 10.26
CA TYR A 94 -2.57 -0.86 10.35
C TYR A 94 -3.31 -1.13 11.65
N PHE A 95 -2.91 -2.14 12.43
CA PHE A 95 -3.36 -2.32 13.81
C PHE A 95 -2.76 -1.27 14.74
N LEU A 96 -1.57 -0.75 14.44
CA LEU A 96 -0.89 0.22 15.31
C LEU A 96 -1.45 1.63 15.13
N ASP A 97 -1.09 2.51 16.05
CA ASP A 97 -1.39 3.94 15.91
C ASP A 97 -0.58 4.54 14.75
N THR A 98 -1.13 5.58 14.11
CA THR A 98 -0.53 6.21 12.91
C THR A 98 0.94 6.58 13.08
N SER A 99 1.28 7.20 14.22
CA SER A 99 2.65 7.64 14.52
C SER A 99 3.62 6.48 14.68
N GLU A 100 3.19 5.43 15.38
CA GLU A 100 3.99 4.23 15.63
C GLU A 100 4.22 3.45 14.33
N ALA A 101 3.15 3.26 13.54
CA ALA A 101 3.21 2.58 12.26
C ALA A 101 4.20 3.27 11.30
N SER A 102 4.16 4.59 11.19
CA SER A 102 5.13 5.35 10.39
C SER A 102 6.55 5.25 10.91
N GLU A 103 6.74 5.17 12.24
CA GLU A 103 8.06 5.00 12.82
C GLU A 103 8.66 3.66 12.45
N LEU A 104 7.90 2.57 12.61
CA LEU A 104 8.34 1.24 12.21
C LEU A 104 8.63 1.17 10.71
N ARG A 105 7.78 1.77 9.87
CA ARG A 105 8.06 1.88 8.43
C ARG A 105 9.38 2.58 8.15
N SER A 106 9.70 3.65 8.87
CA SER A 106 10.95 4.41 8.68
C SER A 106 12.21 3.66 9.15
N ARG A 107 12.07 2.74 10.11
CA ARG A 107 13.16 1.90 10.61
C ARG A 107 13.47 0.70 9.69
N HIS A 108 12.54 0.34 8.80
CA HIS A 108 12.74 -0.76 7.86
C HIS A 108 13.91 -0.47 6.91
N SER A 109 14.80 -1.44 6.71
CA SER A 109 16.05 -1.28 5.94
C SER A 109 15.81 -0.81 4.50
N MET A 110 14.71 -1.22 3.88
CA MET A 110 14.31 -0.80 2.52
C MET A 110 13.77 0.63 2.43
N ASN A 111 13.50 1.26 3.57
CA ASN A 111 12.84 2.57 3.67
C ASN A 111 13.75 3.66 4.27
N VAL A 112 15.02 3.35 4.56
CA VAL A 112 15.97 4.28 5.20
C VAL A 112 16.17 5.59 4.44
N ASN A 113 15.93 5.59 3.13
CA ASN A 113 16.06 6.75 2.26
C ASN A 113 14.74 7.50 2.06
N LEU A 114 13.64 7.05 2.67
CA LEU A 114 12.33 7.68 2.51
C LEU A 114 12.17 8.83 3.51
N SER A 115 11.55 9.91 3.03
CA SER A 115 11.11 11.02 3.86
C SER A 115 10.06 10.57 4.87
N ARG A 116 10.37 10.69 6.17
CA ARG A 116 9.42 10.44 7.25
C ARG A 116 8.15 11.28 7.12
N LYS A 117 8.29 12.56 6.75
CA LYS A 117 7.15 13.45 6.54
C LYS A 117 6.20 12.93 5.45
N LEU A 118 6.74 12.34 4.38
CA LEU A 118 5.93 11.78 3.30
C LEU A 118 5.30 10.43 3.72
N LEU A 119 6.00 9.60 4.49
CA LEU A 119 5.42 8.40 5.10
C LEU A 119 4.21 8.75 5.98
N ASP A 120 4.35 9.75 6.87
CA ASP A 120 3.26 10.19 7.74
C ASP A 120 2.07 10.74 6.93
N TYR A 121 2.35 11.49 5.87
CA TYR A 121 1.31 12.02 4.98
C TYR A 121 0.54 10.91 4.25
N LEU A 122 1.26 9.93 3.67
CA LEU A 122 0.64 8.79 2.99
C LEU A 122 -0.12 7.88 3.96
N GLU A 123 0.40 7.66 5.17
CA GLU A 123 -0.28 6.86 6.20
C GLU A 123 -1.65 7.45 6.55
N GLN A 124 -1.71 8.78 6.73
CA GLN A 124 -2.97 9.48 7.02
C GLN A 124 -3.95 9.33 5.86
N ILE A 125 -3.50 9.55 4.63
CA ILE A 125 -4.35 9.41 3.44
C ILE A 125 -4.91 7.98 3.36
N ILE A 126 -4.06 6.96 3.41
CA ILE A 126 -4.46 5.56 3.27
C ILE A 126 -5.45 5.17 4.36
N ARG A 127 -5.22 5.58 5.62
CA ARG A 127 -6.17 5.29 6.71
C ARG A 127 -7.51 5.99 6.56
N ASN A 128 -7.56 7.16 5.93
CA ASN A 128 -8.80 7.90 5.71
C ASN A 128 -9.64 7.31 4.56
N ILE A 129 -8.99 6.86 3.49
CA ILE A 129 -9.67 6.46 2.25
C ILE A 129 -9.84 4.95 2.09
N SER A 130 -8.95 4.15 2.66
CA SER A 130 -8.86 2.73 2.35
C SER A 130 -9.87 1.94 3.18
N PRO A 131 -10.83 1.23 2.55
CA PRO A 131 -11.74 0.35 3.27
C PRO A 131 -10.98 -0.77 3.99
N TYR A 132 -9.81 -1.17 3.48
CA TYR A 132 -8.95 -2.14 4.15
C TYR A 132 -8.37 -1.56 5.44
N ALA A 133 -7.85 -0.33 5.42
CA ALA A 133 -7.33 0.29 6.65
C ALA A 133 -8.40 0.36 7.75
N HIS A 134 -9.63 0.70 7.37
CA HIS A 134 -10.77 0.69 8.29
C HIS A 134 -11.07 -0.72 8.81
N ALA A 135 -11.03 -1.74 7.96
CA ALA A 135 -11.24 -3.12 8.37
C ALA A 135 -10.17 -3.59 9.37
N TYR A 136 -8.89 -3.27 9.15
CA TYR A 136 -7.80 -3.59 10.08
C TYR A 136 -7.98 -2.90 11.44
N LYS A 137 -8.41 -1.63 11.43
CA LYS A 137 -8.73 -0.90 12.66
C LYS A 137 -9.88 -1.57 13.43
N LEU A 138 -10.95 -1.94 12.74
CA LEU A 138 -12.08 -2.64 13.36
C LEU A 138 -11.67 -4.01 13.94
N MET A 139 -10.82 -4.77 13.23
CA MET A 139 -10.30 -6.04 13.74
C MET A 139 -9.53 -5.86 15.05
N ARG A 140 -8.76 -4.77 15.20
CA ARG A 140 -8.09 -4.42 16.46
C ARG A 140 -9.10 -4.18 17.58
N GLU A 141 -10.09 -3.32 17.33
CA GLU A 141 -11.10 -2.94 18.33
C GLU A 141 -11.87 -4.17 18.84
N ILE A 142 -12.24 -5.08 17.94
CA ILE A 142 -12.90 -6.35 18.32
C ILE A 142 -11.96 -7.25 19.13
N SER A 143 -10.67 -7.31 18.78
CA SER A 143 -9.69 -8.15 19.48
C SER A 143 -9.38 -7.64 20.89
N ASP A 144 -9.45 -6.33 21.13
CA ASP A 144 -9.24 -5.71 22.44
C ASP A 144 -10.46 -5.86 23.38
N GLU A 145 -11.64 -6.19 22.84
CA GLU A 145 -12.89 -6.39 23.58
C GLU A 145 -13.08 -7.85 24.08
N GLU A 146 -12.34 -8.82 23.54
CA GLU A 146 -12.34 -10.24 23.95
C GLU A 146 -11.38 -10.54 25.11
#